data_AF-A0A920G7C7-F1
#
_entry.id   AF-A0A920G7C7-F1
#
_cell.length_a   1.000
_cell.length_b   1.000
_cell.length_c   1.000
_cell.angle_alpha   90.00
_cell.angle_beta   90.00
_cell.angle_gamma   90.00
#
_symmetry.space_group_name_H-M   'P 1'
#
loop_
_entity.id
_entity.type
_entity.pdbx_description
1 polymer ?
#
loop_
_entity_poly.entity_id
_entity_poly.type
_entity_poly.pdbx_seq_one_letter_code
_entity_poly.pdbx_strand_id
1 'polypeptide(L)'
;MHTERVLAVIREQGFAFKVMLGAYIAAEISNPNCPWGGEYPASVLRDNKRSNQAELERAVALANEYPDIVDVVSAGNEATVDWTDHLVSPDAVTDYVAHLQRHVAQPVTFCENYVPWLGKLDALAEQVDLISIHTYPVWEYKTIDEALAYTKENYAAVAERYPDKQVIITEAGWATASNGRGFRLKTSASFIRNVT
;
A
#
# COMPACT_ATOMS: atom_id res chain seq x y z
N MET A 1 -0.24 18.14 -6.05
CA MET A 1 -0.02 18.41 -7.49
C MET A 1 -0.27 17.22 -8.43
N HIS A 2 0.34 16.03 -8.22
CA HIS A 2 0.13 14.91 -9.17
C HIS A 2 -1.28 14.29 -9.07
N THR A 3 -1.72 13.94 -7.86
CA THR A 3 -3.03 13.31 -7.63
C THR A 3 -4.22 14.20 -8.03
N GLU A 4 -4.18 15.49 -7.63
CA GLU A 4 -5.18 16.50 -8.02
C GLU A 4 -5.37 16.55 -9.54
N ARG A 5 -4.27 16.53 -10.30
CA ARG A 5 -4.33 16.59 -11.76
C ARG A 5 -4.96 15.34 -12.35
N VAL A 6 -4.67 14.16 -11.81
CA VAL A 6 -5.28 12.90 -12.27
C VAL A 6 -6.79 12.93 -12.03
N LEU A 7 -7.22 13.31 -10.82
CA LEU A 7 -8.64 13.40 -10.47
C LEU A 7 -9.37 14.45 -11.31
N ALA A 8 -8.77 15.62 -11.52
CA ALA A 8 -9.30 16.66 -12.39
C ALA A 8 -9.47 16.16 -13.83
N VAL A 9 -8.46 15.49 -14.40
CA VAL A 9 -8.55 14.94 -15.77
C VAL A 9 -9.64 13.87 -15.87
N ILE A 10 -9.76 12.96 -14.90
CA ILE A 10 -10.83 11.94 -14.92
C ILE A 10 -12.20 12.61 -14.96
N ARG A 11 -12.42 13.63 -14.12
CA ARG A 11 -13.67 14.40 -14.07
C ARG A 11 -13.91 15.18 -15.36
N GLU A 12 -12.95 15.98 -15.80
CA GLU A 12 -13.06 16.87 -16.97
C GLU A 12 -13.28 16.09 -18.27
N GLN A 13 -12.64 14.92 -18.41
CA GLN A 13 -12.79 14.06 -19.58
C GLN A 13 -13.97 13.08 -19.46
N GLY A 14 -14.64 13.03 -18.31
CA GLY A 14 -15.78 12.13 -18.08
C GLY A 14 -15.40 10.65 -18.14
N PHE A 15 -14.18 10.28 -17.75
CA PHE A 15 -13.76 8.88 -17.72
C PHE A 15 -14.47 8.13 -16.60
N ALA A 16 -14.94 6.91 -16.89
CA ALA A 16 -15.56 6.02 -15.92
C ALA A 16 -14.52 5.28 -15.05
N PHE A 17 -13.48 5.97 -14.60
CA PHE A 17 -12.44 5.40 -13.74
C PHE A 17 -12.75 5.63 -12.26
N LYS A 18 -12.40 4.63 -11.45
CA LYS A 18 -12.39 4.69 -10.00
C LYS A 18 -10.95 4.73 -9.51
N VAL A 19 -10.73 5.42 -8.40
CA VAL A 19 -9.39 5.66 -7.85
C VAL A 19 -9.33 5.19 -6.40
N MET A 20 -8.34 4.35 -6.10
CA MET A 20 -7.86 4.17 -4.73
C MET A 20 -6.87 5.31 -4.43
N LEU A 21 -7.20 6.16 -3.47
CA LEU A 21 -6.42 7.34 -3.10
C LEU A 21 -5.47 7.00 -1.94
N GLY A 22 -4.17 6.96 -2.20
CA GLY A 22 -3.17 6.75 -1.15
C GLY A 22 -2.66 8.05 -0.52
N ALA A 23 -2.61 8.10 0.81
CA ALA A 23 -1.83 9.09 1.55
C ALA A 23 -0.39 8.58 1.69
N TYR A 24 0.60 9.27 1.13
CA TYR A 24 2.00 8.88 1.27
C TYR A 24 2.51 9.30 2.65
N ILE A 25 2.94 8.34 3.47
CA ILE A 25 3.45 8.60 4.82
C ILE A 25 4.97 8.41 4.87
N ALA A 26 5.65 9.38 5.47
CA ALA A 26 7.09 9.37 5.70
C ALA A 26 7.46 8.71 7.03
N ALA A 27 8.74 8.37 7.20
CA ALA A 27 9.28 7.68 8.37
C ALA A 27 8.93 8.40 9.68
N GLU A 28 8.31 7.70 10.63
CA GLU A 28 8.21 8.15 12.03
C GLU A 28 9.24 7.45 12.94
N ILE A 29 9.82 6.36 12.46
CA ILE A 29 10.80 5.53 13.16
C ILE A 29 12.00 5.30 12.24
N SER A 30 13.21 5.41 12.78
CA SER A 30 14.41 4.99 12.05
C SER A 30 14.49 3.47 11.94
N ASN A 31 14.77 2.95 10.74
CA ASN A 31 14.93 1.54 10.47
C ASN A 31 16.38 1.21 10.03
N PRO A 32 17.26 0.83 10.97
CA PRO A 32 18.63 0.43 10.64
C PRO A 32 18.72 -0.89 9.87
N ASN A 33 17.62 -1.66 9.80
CA ASN A 33 17.57 -2.92 9.05
C ASN A 33 17.22 -2.72 7.57
N CYS A 34 16.88 -1.49 7.15
CA CYS A 34 16.57 -1.19 5.76
C CYS A 34 17.84 -1.26 4.88
N PRO A 35 17.91 -2.15 3.86
CA PRO A 35 19.13 -2.35 3.07
C PRO A 35 19.57 -1.14 2.23
N TRP A 36 18.68 -0.18 2.00
CA TRP A 36 18.93 1.03 1.21
C TRP A 36 18.93 2.32 2.03
N GLY A 37 18.96 2.20 3.36
CA GLY A 37 18.94 3.32 4.31
C GLY A 37 17.56 3.54 4.91
N GLY A 38 17.51 4.12 6.10
CA GLY A 38 16.27 4.35 6.83
C GLY A 38 16.50 5.02 8.19
N GLU A 39 17.68 5.59 8.40
CA GLU A 39 18.04 6.24 9.65
C GLU A 39 17.91 7.76 9.51
N TYR A 40 17.11 8.35 10.39
CA TYR A 40 16.83 9.79 10.38
C TYR A 40 17.14 10.41 11.75
N PRO A 41 17.60 11.68 11.78
CA PRO A 41 17.64 12.44 13.01
C PRO A 41 16.26 12.58 13.63
N ALA A 42 16.18 12.60 14.96
CA ALA A 42 14.90 12.75 15.67
C ALA A 42 14.13 14.04 15.29
N SER A 43 14.80 15.09 14.83
CA SER A 43 14.14 16.29 14.28
C SER A 43 13.36 15.99 13.02
N VAL A 44 13.96 15.22 12.09
CA VAL A 44 13.34 14.82 10.83
C VAL A 44 12.13 13.93 11.08
N LEU A 45 12.22 12.97 12.01
CA LEU A 45 11.07 12.10 12.35
C LEU A 45 9.89 12.91 12.92
N ARG A 46 10.17 13.96 13.72
CA ARG A 46 9.12 14.86 14.21
C ARG A 46 8.51 15.72 13.10
N ASP A 47 9.32 16.16 12.14
CA ASP A 47 8.84 16.89 10.96
C ASP A 47 7.99 15.98 10.08
N ASN A 48 8.42 14.74 9.85
CA ASN A 48 7.69 13.72 9.10
C ASN A 48 6.32 13.45 9.72
N LYS A 49 6.23 13.28 11.04
CA LYS A 49 4.94 13.10 11.73
C LYS A 49 3.94 14.23 11.45
N ARG A 50 4.41 15.48 11.40
CA ARG A 50 3.57 16.63 11.02
C ARG A 50 3.19 16.59 9.55
N SER A 51 4.13 16.25 8.68
CA SER A 51 3.88 16.09 7.24
C SER A 51 2.89 14.97 6.94
N ASN A 52 2.95 13.85 7.66
CA ASN A 52 2.03 12.73 7.54
C ASN A 52 0.60 13.16 7.87
N GLN A 53 0.41 13.88 8.98
CA GLN A 53 -0.91 14.45 9.28
C GLN A 53 -1.39 15.35 8.14
N ALA A 54 -0.53 16.22 7.62
CA ALA A 54 -0.90 17.08 6.50
C ALA A 54 -1.23 16.30 5.21
N GLU A 55 -0.59 15.15 4.95
CA GLU A 55 -0.94 14.24 3.85
C GLU A 55 -2.30 13.58 4.06
N LEU A 56 -2.64 13.18 5.30
CA LEU A 56 -3.97 12.66 5.61
C LEU A 56 -5.05 13.71 5.37
N GLU A 57 -4.85 14.95 5.82
CA GLU A 57 -5.80 16.04 5.57
C GLU A 57 -5.98 16.32 4.06
N ARG A 58 -4.89 16.19 3.28
CA ARG A 58 -4.98 16.28 1.82
C ARG A 58 -5.79 15.14 1.22
N ALA A 59 -5.58 13.90 1.68
CA ALA A 59 -6.35 12.75 1.23
C ALA A 59 -7.84 12.92 1.57
N VAL A 60 -8.17 13.41 2.76
CA VAL A 60 -9.54 13.75 3.18
C VAL A 60 -10.16 14.79 2.25
N ALA A 61 -9.45 15.89 2.00
CA ALA A 61 -9.94 16.96 1.13
C ALA A 61 -10.25 16.44 -0.28
N LEU A 62 -9.34 15.66 -0.87
CA LEU A 62 -9.51 15.09 -2.21
C LEU A 62 -10.62 14.02 -2.26
N ALA A 63 -10.71 13.15 -1.26
CA ALA A 63 -11.77 12.15 -1.19
C ALA A 63 -13.17 12.79 -1.12
N ASN A 64 -13.29 13.89 -0.38
CA ASN A 64 -14.55 14.64 -0.25
C ASN A 64 -14.85 15.55 -1.45
N GLU A 65 -13.82 16.05 -2.15
CA GLU A 65 -13.99 16.84 -3.38
C GLU A 65 -14.35 15.94 -4.58
N TYR A 66 -13.88 14.70 -4.59
CA TYR A 66 -14.08 13.72 -5.68
C TYR A 66 -14.80 12.43 -5.22
N PRO A 67 -15.98 12.53 -4.56
CA PRO A 67 -16.67 11.38 -3.99
C PRO A 67 -17.21 10.42 -5.05
N ASP A 68 -17.37 10.88 -6.29
CA ASP A 68 -17.81 10.10 -7.43
C ASP A 68 -16.67 9.35 -8.14
N ILE A 69 -15.40 9.69 -7.85
CA ILE A 69 -14.21 9.10 -8.48
C ILE A 69 -13.37 8.31 -7.48
N VAL A 70 -13.16 8.85 -6.27
CA VAL A 70 -12.41 8.17 -5.20
C VAL A 70 -13.29 7.10 -4.58
N ASP A 71 -12.83 5.85 -4.67
CA ASP A 71 -13.59 4.65 -4.29
C ASP A 71 -13.10 4.06 -2.96
N VAL A 72 -11.79 4.15 -2.69
CA VAL A 72 -11.15 3.67 -1.45
C VAL A 72 -10.03 4.66 -1.08
N VAL A 73 -9.76 4.84 0.22
CA VAL A 73 -8.63 5.66 0.70
C VAL A 73 -7.63 4.78 1.47
N SER A 74 -6.33 4.87 1.17
CA SER A 74 -5.28 4.13 1.88
C SER A 74 -4.48 5.01 2.83
N ALA A 75 -4.35 4.57 4.09
CA ALA A 75 -3.60 5.22 5.16
C ALA A 75 -2.08 4.91 5.10
N GLY A 76 -1.48 4.97 3.93
CA GLY A 76 -0.07 4.64 3.72
C GLY A 76 0.16 3.55 2.69
N ASN A 77 1.44 3.24 2.51
CA ASN A 77 1.94 2.26 1.57
C ASN A 77 3.22 1.65 2.13
N GLU A 78 3.30 0.34 2.35
CA GLU A 78 4.52 -0.36 2.78
C GLU A 78 5.31 0.28 3.94
N ALA A 79 4.59 0.88 4.89
CA ALA A 79 5.18 1.61 5.99
C ALA A 79 5.48 0.74 7.22
N THR A 80 5.10 -0.55 7.20
CA THR A 80 5.29 -1.46 8.33
C THR A 80 6.12 -2.70 8.00
N VAL A 81 6.57 -2.90 6.76
CA VAL A 81 7.53 -3.97 6.45
C VAL A 81 8.90 -3.69 7.04
N ASP A 82 9.62 -4.74 7.44
CA ASP A 82 10.89 -4.59 8.14
C ASP A 82 12.02 -4.06 7.23
N TRP A 83 11.80 -4.05 5.91
CA TRP A 83 12.74 -3.51 4.91
C TRP A 83 12.37 -2.10 4.42
N THR A 84 11.36 -1.44 4.99
CA THR A 84 10.98 -0.08 4.53
C THR A 84 11.95 0.99 5.05
N ASP A 85 12.19 2.02 4.24
CA ASP A 85 12.91 3.23 4.66
C ASP A 85 11.99 4.24 5.37
N HIS A 86 10.67 4.09 5.27
CA HIS A 86 9.69 5.00 5.86
C HIS A 86 8.86 4.32 6.95
N LEU A 87 9.56 3.74 7.93
CA LEU A 87 8.94 2.92 8.97
C LEU A 87 8.01 3.74 9.88
N VAL A 88 6.80 3.23 10.06
CA VAL A 88 5.76 3.72 10.96
C VAL A 88 5.28 2.54 11.80
N SER A 89 4.92 2.76 13.08
CA SER A 89 4.38 1.67 13.90
C SER A 89 2.97 1.28 13.45
N PRO A 90 2.57 0.01 13.59
CA PRO A 90 1.19 -0.40 13.35
C PRO A 90 0.17 0.46 14.12
N ASP A 91 0.44 0.81 15.38
CA ASP A 91 -0.43 1.68 16.18
C ASP A 91 -0.63 3.07 15.56
N ALA A 92 0.42 3.67 15.00
CA ALA A 92 0.31 4.97 14.34
C ALA A 92 -0.50 4.87 13.02
N VAL A 93 -0.34 3.79 12.27
CA VAL A 93 -1.18 3.52 11.09
C VAL A 93 -2.64 3.30 11.49
N THR A 94 -2.89 2.60 12.60
CA THR A 94 -4.22 2.43 13.19
C THR A 94 -4.85 3.79 13.53
N ASP A 95 -4.10 4.72 14.14
CA ASP A 95 -4.59 6.07 14.39
C ASP A 95 -4.93 6.82 13.09
N TYR A 96 -4.13 6.65 12.04
CA TYR A 96 -4.38 7.27 10.74
C TYR A 96 -5.62 6.71 10.06
N VAL A 97 -5.83 5.39 10.09
CA VAL A 97 -7.06 4.74 9.59
C VAL A 97 -8.28 5.29 10.33
N ALA A 98 -8.23 5.36 11.67
CA ALA A 98 -9.32 5.94 12.47
C ALA A 98 -9.58 7.40 12.12
N HIS A 99 -8.52 8.17 11.88
CA HIS A 99 -8.65 9.55 11.45
C HIS A 99 -9.37 9.65 10.09
N LEU A 100 -8.94 8.89 9.07
CA LEU A 100 -9.58 8.92 7.75
C LEU A 100 -11.05 8.49 7.84
N GLN A 101 -11.36 7.39 8.53
CA GLN A 101 -12.74 6.88 8.67
C GLN A 101 -13.71 7.88 9.31
N ARG A 102 -13.22 8.82 10.13
CA ARG A 102 -14.05 9.88 10.71
C ARG A 102 -14.34 11.03 9.75
N HIS A 103 -13.57 11.17 8.67
CA HIS A 103 -13.58 12.35 7.82
C HIS A 103 -13.90 12.08 6.34
N VAL A 104 -13.96 10.81 5.92
CA VAL A 104 -14.34 10.42 4.55
C VAL A 104 -15.48 9.42 4.57
N ALA A 105 -16.27 9.36 3.50
CA ALA A 105 -17.36 8.39 3.36
C ALA A 105 -16.91 7.08 2.69
N GLN A 106 -15.76 7.09 2.01
CA GLN A 106 -15.18 5.95 1.34
C GLN A 106 -14.61 4.93 2.34
N PRO A 107 -14.62 3.63 2.00
CA PRO A 107 -13.87 2.62 2.73
C PRO A 107 -12.39 3.00 2.86
N VAL A 108 -11.82 2.72 4.03
CA VAL A 108 -10.42 2.99 4.36
C VAL A 108 -9.64 1.67 4.48
N THR A 109 -8.45 1.66 3.89
CA THR A 109 -7.52 0.53 3.93
C THR A 109 -6.10 1.00 4.30
N PHE A 110 -5.17 0.06 4.33
CA PHE A 110 -3.73 0.31 4.39
C PHE A 110 -3.05 -0.60 3.35
N CYS A 111 -2.37 -0.02 2.36
CA CYS A 111 -1.67 -0.78 1.34
C CYS A 111 -0.35 -1.33 1.88
N GLU A 112 -0.23 -2.65 1.98
CA GLU A 112 0.93 -3.26 2.62
C GLU A 112 1.27 -4.62 1.99
N ASN A 113 2.53 -5.03 2.09
CA ASN A 113 2.94 -6.38 1.75
C ASN A 113 2.10 -7.43 2.51
N TYR A 114 1.87 -8.59 1.88
CA TYR A 114 1.09 -9.66 2.50
C TYR A 114 1.68 -10.15 3.84
N VAL A 115 3.00 -10.05 4.06
CA VAL A 115 3.68 -10.61 5.24
C VAL A 115 3.21 -9.96 6.56
N PRO A 116 3.22 -8.63 6.73
CA PRO A 116 2.68 -7.99 7.94
C PRO A 116 1.23 -8.39 8.29
N TRP A 117 0.38 -8.64 7.30
CA TRP A 117 -0.98 -9.10 7.52
C TRP A 117 -1.06 -10.47 8.18
N LEU A 118 -0.01 -11.30 8.14
CA LEU A 118 -0.01 -12.63 8.76
C LEU A 118 0.37 -12.63 10.25
N GLY A 119 0.43 -11.47 10.90
CA GLY A 119 0.48 -11.38 12.37
C GLY A 119 0.80 -10.00 12.94
N LYS A 120 1.64 -9.20 12.27
CA LYS A 120 2.03 -7.86 12.76
C LYS A 120 0.85 -6.88 12.81
N LEU A 121 -0.12 -7.07 11.92
CA LEU A 121 -1.25 -6.16 11.70
C LEU A 121 -2.60 -6.68 12.20
N ASP A 122 -2.64 -7.69 13.07
CA ASP A 122 -3.90 -8.28 13.55
C ASP A 122 -4.90 -7.23 14.05
N ALA A 123 -4.45 -6.29 14.90
CA ALA A 123 -5.30 -5.22 15.43
C ALA A 123 -5.74 -4.22 14.34
N LEU A 124 -4.87 -3.93 13.37
CA LEU A 124 -5.20 -3.04 12.27
C LEU A 124 -6.21 -3.68 11.30
N ALA A 125 -6.12 -5.00 11.09
CA ALA A 125 -7.03 -5.76 10.23
C ALA A 125 -8.48 -5.69 10.73
N GLU A 126 -8.70 -5.63 12.04
CA GLU A 126 -10.03 -5.42 12.63
C GLU A 126 -10.59 -4.04 12.26
N GLN A 127 -9.73 -3.02 12.20
CA GLN A 127 -10.13 -1.63 12.02
C GLN A 127 -10.35 -1.20 10.57
N VAL A 128 -9.54 -1.68 9.62
CA VAL A 128 -9.70 -1.33 8.19
C VAL A 128 -11.01 -1.90 7.63
N ASP A 129 -11.60 -1.20 6.66
CA ASP A 129 -12.83 -1.65 5.99
C ASP A 129 -12.57 -2.83 5.03
N LEU A 130 -11.37 -2.85 4.45
CA LEU A 130 -10.87 -3.93 3.60
C LEU A 130 -9.34 -4.06 3.73
N ILE A 131 -8.82 -5.24 3.44
CA ILE A 131 -7.39 -5.55 3.46
C ILE A 131 -6.82 -5.42 2.05
N SER A 132 -5.76 -4.63 1.94
CA SER A 132 -5.04 -4.36 0.71
C SER A 132 -3.65 -5.00 0.77
N ILE A 133 -3.39 -5.97 -0.12
CA ILE A 133 -2.13 -6.73 -0.11
C ILE A 133 -1.26 -6.44 -1.34
N HIS A 134 0.04 -6.38 -1.09
CA HIS A 134 1.07 -6.40 -2.12
C HIS A 134 1.77 -7.76 -2.14
N THR A 135 2.05 -8.25 -3.34
CA THR A 135 2.74 -9.53 -3.56
C THR A 135 3.65 -9.45 -4.77
N TYR A 136 4.93 -9.70 -4.55
CA TYR A 136 5.96 -9.61 -5.57
C TYR A 136 6.87 -10.85 -5.53
N PRO A 137 6.44 -11.97 -6.15
CA PRO A 137 7.17 -13.25 -6.09
C PRO A 137 8.64 -13.16 -6.53
N VAL A 138 8.97 -12.21 -7.42
CA VAL A 138 10.34 -11.97 -7.90
C VAL A 138 11.30 -11.59 -6.76
N TRP A 139 10.83 -10.85 -5.76
CA TRP A 139 11.63 -10.44 -4.60
C TRP A 139 11.77 -11.56 -3.56
N GLU A 140 10.98 -12.62 -3.69
CA GLU A 140 10.99 -13.82 -2.84
C GLU A 140 11.64 -15.02 -3.57
N TYR A 141 12.49 -14.72 -4.55
CA TYR A 141 13.28 -15.68 -5.32
C TYR A 141 12.46 -16.73 -6.08
N LYS A 142 11.18 -16.45 -6.34
CA LYS A 142 10.34 -17.29 -7.19
C LYS A 142 10.66 -17.04 -8.65
N THR A 143 10.57 -18.09 -9.45
CA THR A 143 10.62 -18.00 -10.90
C THR A 143 9.29 -17.50 -11.46
N ILE A 144 9.30 -17.07 -12.72
CA ILE A 144 8.09 -16.63 -13.42
C ILE A 144 7.03 -17.73 -13.52
N ASP A 145 7.45 -18.99 -13.59
CA ASP A 145 6.57 -20.16 -13.66
C ASP A 145 5.89 -20.44 -12.31
N GLU A 146 6.54 -20.07 -11.20
CA GLU A 146 6.02 -20.19 -9.84
C GLU A 146 5.20 -18.97 -9.40
N ALA A 147 5.47 -17.80 -10.01
CA ALA A 147 5.01 -16.51 -9.53
C ALA A 147 3.49 -16.44 -9.32
N LEU A 148 2.70 -16.93 -10.28
CA LEU A 148 1.24 -16.89 -10.17
C LEU A 148 0.71 -17.79 -9.05
N ALA A 149 1.25 -19.01 -8.93
CA ALA A 149 0.84 -19.94 -7.88
C ALA A 149 1.16 -19.34 -6.50
N TYR A 150 2.36 -18.77 -6.36
CA TYR A 150 2.80 -18.13 -5.13
C TYR A 150 1.97 -16.89 -4.77
N THR A 151 1.63 -16.04 -5.74
CA THR A 151 0.70 -14.92 -5.53
C THR A 151 -0.66 -15.38 -5.02
N LYS A 152 -1.20 -16.49 -5.56
CA LYS A 152 -2.47 -17.08 -5.07
C LYS A 152 -2.33 -17.65 -3.65
N GLU A 153 -1.21 -18.29 -3.33
CA GLU A 153 -0.90 -18.77 -1.98
C GLU A 153 -0.84 -17.62 -0.97
N ASN A 154 -0.17 -16.52 -1.31
CA ASN A 154 -0.06 -15.33 -0.46
C ASN A 154 -1.45 -14.70 -0.21
N TYR A 155 -2.26 -14.58 -1.27
CA TYR A 155 -3.64 -14.11 -1.13
C TYR A 155 -4.47 -15.03 -0.24
N ALA A 156 -4.42 -16.34 -0.48
CA ALA A 156 -5.18 -17.32 0.29
C ALA A 156 -4.78 -17.31 1.77
N ALA A 157 -3.48 -17.21 2.08
CA ALA A 157 -3.00 -17.14 3.46
C ALA A 157 -3.58 -15.95 4.23
N VAL A 158 -3.69 -14.77 3.59
CA VAL A 158 -4.29 -13.58 4.21
C VAL A 158 -5.82 -13.74 4.31
N ALA A 159 -6.48 -14.22 3.25
CA ALA A 159 -7.93 -14.41 3.24
C ALA A 159 -8.40 -15.48 4.25
N GLU A 160 -7.64 -16.55 4.43
CA GLU A 160 -7.93 -17.60 5.43
C GLU A 160 -7.76 -17.09 6.87
N ARG A 161 -6.80 -16.17 7.10
CA ARG A 161 -6.61 -15.54 8.40
C ARG A 161 -7.76 -14.59 8.74
N TYR A 162 -8.31 -13.89 7.75
CA TYR A 162 -9.36 -12.89 7.93
C TYR A 162 -10.60 -13.22 7.09
N PRO A 163 -11.35 -14.29 7.42
CA PRO A 163 -12.45 -14.78 6.58
C PRO A 163 -13.61 -13.80 6.42
N ASP A 164 -13.76 -12.85 7.36
CA ASP A 164 -14.83 -11.84 7.35
C ASP A 164 -14.40 -10.50 6.72
N LYS A 165 -13.15 -10.38 6.24
CA LYS A 165 -12.64 -9.17 5.61
C LYS A 165 -12.43 -9.40 4.12
N GLN A 166 -12.87 -8.44 3.31
CA GLN A 166 -12.52 -8.45 1.90
C GLN A 166 -11.01 -8.22 1.76
N VAL A 167 -10.33 -9.14 1.06
CA VAL A 167 -8.91 -9.00 0.70
C VAL A 167 -8.85 -8.65 -0.79
N ILE A 168 -8.03 -7.66 -1.14
CA ILE A 168 -7.77 -7.26 -2.53
C ILE A 168 -6.27 -7.18 -2.77
N ILE A 169 -5.84 -7.46 -4.01
CA ILE A 169 -4.47 -7.22 -4.46
C ILE A 169 -4.40 -5.83 -5.08
N THR A 170 -3.65 -4.92 -4.48
CA THR A 170 -3.45 -3.55 -5.00
C THR A 170 -2.13 -3.37 -5.72
N GLU A 171 -1.15 -4.22 -5.40
CA GLU A 171 0.11 -4.28 -6.12
C GLU A 171 0.56 -5.72 -6.33
N ALA A 172 0.75 -6.07 -7.60
CA ALA A 172 1.46 -7.26 -8.02
C ALA A 172 2.08 -6.98 -9.38
N GLY A 173 3.27 -7.52 -9.63
CA GLY A 173 3.95 -7.24 -10.88
C GLY A 173 5.16 -8.12 -11.15
N TRP A 174 5.61 -8.09 -12.40
CA TRP A 174 6.83 -8.74 -12.84
C TRP A 174 7.58 -7.82 -13.80
N ALA A 175 8.83 -7.50 -13.47
CA ALA A 175 9.66 -6.62 -14.29
C ALA A 175 10.06 -7.28 -15.62
N THR A 176 10.07 -6.50 -16.71
CA THR A 176 10.47 -6.99 -18.04
C THR A 176 11.97 -6.79 -18.34
N ALA A 177 12.66 -5.94 -17.56
CA ALA A 177 14.10 -5.70 -17.63
C ALA A 177 14.71 -5.50 -16.22
N SER A 178 15.99 -5.84 -16.05
CA SER A 178 16.73 -5.74 -14.79
C SER A 178 18.16 -5.31 -15.08
N ASN A 179 18.71 -4.44 -14.22
CA ASN A 179 20.11 -4.02 -14.27
C ASN A 179 21.06 -5.03 -13.61
N GLY A 180 20.56 -6.21 -13.22
CA GLY A 180 21.32 -7.27 -12.57
C GLY A 180 21.53 -7.09 -11.07
N ARG A 181 21.00 -6.01 -10.47
CA ARG A 181 20.94 -5.83 -9.01
C ARG A 181 19.59 -6.36 -8.51
N GLY A 182 19.59 -7.22 -7.50
CA GLY A 182 18.37 -7.86 -6.97
C GLY A 182 18.11 -9.24 -7.59
N PHE A 183 17.74 -9.30 -8.88
CA PHE A 183 17.39 -10.56 -9.57
C PHE A 183 17.88 -10.63 -11.02
N ARG A 184 18.14 -11.85 -11.51
CA ARG A 184 18.46 -12.15 -12.91
C ARG A 184 17.18 -12.59 -13.64
N LEU A 185 16.72 -11.78 -14.59
CA LEU A 185 15.50 -12.07 -15.34
C LEU A 185 15.66 -13.27 -16.28
N LYS A 186 14.68 -14.18 -16.22
CA LYS A 186 14.23 -14.93 -17.40
C LYS A 186 12.95 -14.24 -17.86
N THR A 187 12.93 -13.74 -19.08
CA THR A 187 11.80 -12.98 -19.66
C THR A 187 10.53 -13.83 -19.73
N SER A 188 9.37 -13.27 -19.37
CA SER A 188 8.13 -13.63 -20.06
C SER A 188 7.00 -12.60 -19.82
N ALA A 189 6.13 -12.47 -20.82
CA ALA A 189 4.91 -11.68 -20.77
C ALA A 189 3.70 -12.45 -20.15
N SER A 190 3.92 -13.64 -19.55
CA SER A 190 2.83 -14.55 -19.15
C SER A 190 2.21 -14.26 -17.79
N PHE A 191 2.94 -13.60 -16.86
CA PHE A 191 2.44 -13.33 -15.51
C PHE A 191 1.24 -12.37 -15.49
N ILE A 192 1.36 -11.21 -16.15
CA ILE A 192 0.34 -10.16 -16.10
C ILE A 192 -1.05 -10.63 -16.62
N ARG A 193 -1.08 -11.57 -17.58
CA ARG A 193 -2.34 -12.04 -18.19
C ARG A 193 -3.22 -12.89 -17.26
N ASN A 194 -2.69 -13.40 -16.16
CA ASN A 194 -3.37 -14.40 -15.32
C ASN A 194 -3.59 -13.95 -13.86
N VAL A 195 -3.28 -12.68 -13.55
CA VAL A 195 -3.39 -12.08 -12.20
C VAL A 195 -4.73 -11.35 -11.99
N THR A 196 -5.49 -11.09 -13.07
CA THR A 196 -6.86 -10.52 -13.05
C THR A 196 -7.93 -11.60 -13.15
#